data_AF-A0A2S6IJS5-F1
#
_entry.id   AF-A0A2S6IJS5-F1
#
_cell.length_a   1.000
_cell.length_b   1.000
_cell.length_c   1.000
_cell.angle_alpha   90.00
_cell.angle_beta   90.00
_cell.angle_gamma   90.00
#
_symmetry.space_group_name_H-M   'P 1'
#
loop_
_entity.id
_entity.type
_entity.pdbx_description
1 polymer ?
#
loop_
_entity_poly.entity_id
_entity_poly.type
_entity_poly.pdbx_seq_one_letter_code
_entity_poly.pdbx_strand_id
1 'polypeptide(L)'
;MKYLSILFLLTLLVSCKEDKEITTSLPPANENTAATSTDQHADSNTVTSATKSNAIVASGSVTDFLKDIKSFARSEKGNSIENFQKLADDTAAEKIDISKENFGEALKKATDFKYIFITVENHTVVKIDDVSKCKPSGSWATCVPYAQGYIKKGDMIYQEDYANNIIGLPNDQKRTMYLFN
;
A
#
# COMPACT_ATOMS: atom_id res chain seq x y z
N MET A 1 33.29 26.05 -32.29
CA MET A 1 34.37 26.63 -31.48
C MET A 1 33.81 27.66 -30.51
N LYS A 2 33.75 27.32 -29.22
CA LYS A 2 34.21 28.13 -28.06
C LYS A 2 33.62 27.52 -26.79
N TYR A 3 34.49 26.78 -26.12
CA TYR A 3 34.37 26.32 -24.75
C TYR A 3 34.40 27.53 -23.82
N LEU A 4 33.54 27.55 -22.80
CA LEU A 4 33.80 28.36 -21.62
C LEU A 4 33.49 27.53 -20.38
N SER A 5 34.50 26.76 -19.99
CA SER A 5 34.62 26.11 -18.69
C SER A 5 34.74 27.18 -17.61
N ILE A 6 33.84 27.22 -16.64
CA ILE A 6 34.09 27.88 -15.35
C ILE A 6 33.89 26.84 -14.26
N LEU A 7 35.04 26.34 -13.83
CA LEU A 7 35.29 25.51 -12.67
C LEU A 7 35.23 26.41 -11.44
N PHE A 8 34.27 26.22 -10.54
CA PHE A 8 34.33 26.78 -9.19
C PHE A 8 34.45 25.63 -8.19
N LEU A 9 35.70 25.35 -7.85
CA LEU A 9 36.11 24.51 -6.74
C LEU A 9 36.10 25.42 -5.49
N LEU A 10 35.21 25.18 -4.53
CA LEU A 10 35.37 25.73 -3.19
C LEU A 10 34.99 24.67 -2.14
N THR A 11 36.03 23.97 -1.68
CA THR A 11 36.03 23.11 -0.52
C THR A 11 35.98 23.95 0.76
N LEU A 12 34.99 23.71 1.62
CA LEU A 12 35.07 24.03 3.04
C LEU A 12 34.74 22.77 3.84
N LEU A 13 35.80 22.06 4.22
CA LEU A 13 35.78 21.08 5.29
C LEU A 13 35.68 21.86 6.61
N VAL A 14 34.53 21.82 7.27
CA VAL A 14 34.41 22.22 8.67
C VAL A 14 34.51 20.96 9.52
N SER A 15 35.63 20.88 10.22
CA SER A 15 36.01 19.89 11.22
C SER A 15 35.60 20.38 12.61
N CYS A 16 35.01 19.49 13.44
CA CYS A 16 34.98 19.46 14.92
C CYS A 16 34.00 18.33 15.34
N LYS A 17 34.22 17.46 16.34
CA LYS A 17 35.36 17.10 17.19
C LYS A 17 34.89 15.85 18.00
N GLU A 18 35.79 14.88 18.17
CA GLU A 18 35.78 13.75 19.14
C GLU A 18 35.58 14.25 20.61
N ASP A 19 35.16 13.54 21.66
CA ASP A 19 35.08 12.14 22.12
C ASP A 19 34.08 12.07 23.31
N LYS A 20 33.47 10.91 23.62
CA LYS A 20 33.72 10.20 24.90
C LYS A 20 32.95 8.88 25.07
N GLU A 21 33.73 7.91 25.52
CA GLU A 21 33.48 6.52 25.83
C GLU A 21 32.83 6.25 27.22
N ILE A 22 32.44 4.99 27.43
CA ILE A 22 32.39 4.20 28.70
C ILE A 22 31.13 4.35 29.60
N THR A 23 30.51 3.34 30.23
CA THR A 23 30.58 1.85 30.29
C THR A 23 29.59 1.38 31.37
N THR A 24 28.88 0.26 31.14
CA THR A 24 28.39 -0.74 32.16
C THR A 24 27.24 -0.27 33.08
N SER A 25 26.24 -1.07 33.49
CA SER A 25 26.18 -2.48 33.88
C SER A 25 24.75 -3.05 33.80
N LEU A 26 24.62 -4.36 33.50
CA LEU A 26 23.56 -5.27 33.95
C LEU A 26 24.15 -6.12 35.10
N PRO A 27 23.40 -6.95 35.84
CA PRO A 27 22.01 -6.91 36.33
C PRO A 27 21.96 -7.12 37.88
N PRO A 28 20.81 -7.47 38.49
CA PRO A 28 20.74 -8.86 38.96
C PRO A 28 19.37 -9.53 38.80
N ALA A 29 19.45 -10.87 38.78
CA ALA A 29 18.36 -11.84 38.81
C ALA A 29 17.89 -12.14 40.25
N ASN A 30 16.65 -12.61 40.36
CA ASN A 30 16.01 -13.33 41.47
C ASN A 30 14.58 -13.64 40.94
N GLU A 31 14.19 -14.86 40.55
CA GLU A 31 14.04 -16.15 41.26
C GLU A 31 12.94 -16.14 42.33
N ASN A 32 11.74 -16.60 41.94
CA ASN A 32 10.94 -17.46 42.81
C ASN A 32 10.01 -18.40 42.01
N THR A 33 10.07 -19.65 42.46
CA THR A 33 9.53 -20.90 41.94
C THR A 33 8.14 -21.22 42.50
N ALA A 34 7.40 -22.08 41.77
CA ALA A 34 6.48 -23.15 42.23
C ALA A 34 5.09 -23.06 41.56
N ALA A 35 4.76 -23.96 40.62
CA ALA A 35 4.05 -25.26 40.79
C ALA A 35 2.56 -25.13 40.38
N THR A 36 1.82 -26.05 39.76
CA THR A 36 2.00 -27.38 39.14
C THR A 36 0.65 -27.76 38.47
N SER A 37 0.72 -28.53 37.36
CA SER A 37 -0.27 -29.47 36.74
C SER A 37 -1.62 -28.98 36.17
N THR A 38 -1.94 -29.18 34.88
CA THR A 38 -2.30 -30.39 34.07
C THR A 38 -3.81 -30.68 34.09
N ASP A 39 -4.51 -30.57 32.94
CA ASP A 39 -5.21 -31.69 32.27
C ASP A 39 -5.99 -31.27 31.01
N GLN A 40 -5.95 -32.16 30.02
CA GLN A 40 -6.70 -32.15 28.76
C GLN A 40 -8.02 -32.92 28.92
N HIS A 41 -9.08 -32.61 28.15
CA HIS A 41 -9.68 -33.47 27.10
C HIS A 41 -11.10 -32.99 26.65
N ALA A 42 -11.44 -33.38 25.42
CA ALA A 42 -12.62 -33.18 24.54
C ALA A 42 -14.04 -33.32 25.16
N ASP A 43 -15.20 -32.99 24.55
CA ASP A 43 -15.63 -33.17 23.15
C ASP A 43 -17.04 -32.55 22.86
N SER A 44 -17.37 -32.37 21.57
CA SER A 44 -18.68 -32.54 20.86
C SER A 44 -19.91 -31.60 20.98
N ASN A 45 -20.24 -31.01 19.81
CA ASN A 45 -21.52 -30.66 19.13
C ASN A 45 -22.91 -30.75 19.81
N THR A 46 -23.80 -29.75 19.57
CA THR A 46 -25.01 -29.83 18.67
C THR A 46 -26.03 -28.67 18.86
N VAL A 47 -26.20 -27.84 17.82
CA VAL A 47 -27.40 -27.21 17.19
C VAL A 47 -28.72 -27.01 17.98
N THR A 48 -29.28 -25.78 18.02
CA THR A 48 -30.49 -25.32 17.26
C THR A 48 -30.92 -23.87 17.58
N SER A 49 -30.99 -23.06 16.51
CA SER A 49 -31.91 -21.96 16.09
C SER A 49 -32.95 -21.39 17.09
N ALA A 50 -33.37 -20.12 17.09
CA ALA A 50 -33.39 -19.06 16.08
C ALA A 50 -33.63 -17.69 16.76
N THR A 51 -33.17 -16.59 16.15
CA THR A 51 -33.94 -15.32 16.01
C THR A 51 -33.29 -14.46 14.94
N LYS A 52 -34.10 -14.04 13.97
CA LYS A 52 -33.80 -13.12 12.86
C LYS A 52 -33.12 -11.84 13.37
N SER A 53 -32.01 -11.47 12.74
CA SER A 53 -31.61 -10.06 12.60
C SER A 53 -31.07 -9.82 11.19
N ASN A 54 -31.41 -8.65 10.67
CA ASN A 54 -31.32 -8.22 9.28
C ASN A 54 -29.93 -8.36 8.67
N ALA A 55 -29.92 -8.78 7.41
CA ALA A 55 -28.79 -8.74 6.50
C ALA A 55 -28.31 -7.30 6.24
N ILE A 56 -26.98 -7.11 6.23
CA ILE A 56 -26.30 -6.51 5.08
C ILE A 56 -25.05 -7.36 4.83
N VAL A 57 -25.13 -8.22 3.82
CA VAL A 57 -23.97 -8.93 3.30
C VAL A 57 -23.08 -7.87 2.65
N ALA A 58 -21.85 -7.67 3.14
CA ALA A 58 -20.83 -6.92 2.42
C ALA A 58 -20.31 -7.76 1.23
N SER A 59 -21.21 -8.09 0.30
CA SER A 59 -20.89 -8.74 -0.98
C SER A 59 -20.71 -7.66 -2.04
N GLY A 60 -19.66 -6.86 -1.92
CA GLY A 60 -19.23 -6.04 -3.05
C GLY A 60 -18.60 -6.98 -4.08
N SER A 61 -19.22 -7.11 -5.26
CA SER A 61 -18.57 -7.80 -6.38
C SER A 61 -17.33 -7.00 -6.80
N VAL A 62 -16.31 -7.63 -7.39
CA VAL A 62 -15.23 -6.92 -8.12
C VAL A 62 -15.81 -5.80 -8.95
N THR A 63 -16.93 -6.10 -9.63
CA THR A 63 -17.62 -5.18 -10.52
C THR A 63 -18.03 -3.87 -9.86
N ASP A 64 -18.36 -3.88 -8.56
CA ASP A 64 -18.74 -2.69 -7.81
C ASP A 64 -17.52 -1.81 -7.55
N PHE A 65 -16.39 -2.42 -7.17
CA PHE A 65 -15.11 -1.74 -7.00
C PHE A 65 -14.56 -1.17 -8.31
N LEU A 66 -14.67 -1.93 -9.41
CA LEU A 66 -14.19 -1.51 -10.72
C LEU A 66 -14.92 -0.26 -11.23
N LYS A 67 -16.24 -0.21 -11.03
CA LYS A 67 -17.07 0.89 -11.50
C LYS A 67 -16.92 2.13 -10.63
N ASP A 68 -17.00 1.97 -9.31
CA ASP A 68 -16.99 3.08 -8.36
C ASP A 68 -16.05 2.80 -7.20
N ILE A 69 -14.89 3.47 -7.20
CA ILE A 69 -13.92 3.35 -6.10
C ILE A 69 -14.50 3.86 -4.76
N LYS A 70 -15.55 4.68 -4.76
CA LYS A 70 -16.19 5.13 -3.51
C LYS A 70 -16.95 4.03 -2.78
N SER A 71 -17.18 2.88 -3.43
CA SER A 71 -17.69 1.68 -2.78
C SER A 71 -16.77 1.15 -1.67
N PHE A 72 -15.46 1.45 -1.73
CA PHE A 72 -14.50 1.07 -0.67
C PHE A 72 -14.83 1.69 0.70
N ALA A 73 -15.40 2.90 0.74
CA ALA A 73 -15.78 3.55 1.99
C ALA A 73 -17.06 2.97 2.62
N ARG A 74 -17.83 2.18 1.86
CA ARG A 74 -19.13 1.62 2.29
C ARG A 74 -19.02 0.21 2.86
N SER A 75 -17.87 -0.44 2.75
CA SER A 75 -17.64 -1.77 3.32
C SER A 75 -17.20 -1.62 4.79
N GLU A 76 -17.82 -2.38 5.69
CA GLU A 76 -17.60 -2.23 7.12
C GLU A 76 -16.12 -2.43 7.50
N LYS A 77 -15.59 -1.44 8.24
CA LYS A 77 -14.39 -1.46 9.08
C LYS A 77 -13.21 -2.31 8.57
N GLY A 78 -12.31 -1.64 7.85
CA GLY A 78 -10.87 -1.85 7.97
C GLY A 78 -10.21 -2.73 6.90
N ASN A 79 -10.93 -3.63 6.23
CA ASN A 79 -10.29 -4.64 5.36
C ASN A 79 -10.67 -4.54 3.88
N SER A 80 -11.27 -3.44 3.44
CA SER A 80 -11.77 -3.28 2.06
C SER A 80 -10.65 -3.36 1.01
N ILE A 81 -9.47 -2.79 1.31
CA ILE A 81 -8.30 -2.85 0.41
C ILE A 81 -7.76 -4.28 0.32
N GLU A 82 -7.60 -4.97 1.45
CA GLU A 82 -7.14 -6.36 1.47
C GLU A 82 -8.12 -7.29 0.76
N ASN A 83 -9.42 -7.10 0.96
CA ASN A 83 -10.46 -7.87 0.28
C ASN A 83 -10.43 -7.63 -1.23
N PHE A 84 -10.26 -6.37 -1.66
CA PHE A 84 -10.04 -6.05 -3.06
C PHE A 84 -8.80 -6.76 -3.60
N GLN A 85 -7.67 -6.72 -2.88
CA GLN A 85 -6.43 -7.36 -3.32
C GLN A 85 -6.57 -8.86 -3.50
N LYS A 86 -7.16 -9.56 -2.53
CA LYS A 86 -7.43 -11.00 -2.65
C LYS A 86 -8.23 -11.32 -3.90
N LEU A 87 -9.27 -10.54 -4.12
CA LEU A 87 -10.17 -10.74 -5.24
C LEU A 87 -9.52 -10.35 -6.58
N ALA A 88 -8.75 -9.26 -6.60
CA ALA A 88 -7.99 -8.80 -7.75
C ALA A 88 -6.84 -9.76 -8.12
N ASP A 89 -6.20 -10.38 -7.14
CA ASP A 89 -5.17 -11.39 -7.36
C ASP A 89 -5.71 -12.59 -8.15
N ASP A 90 -6.98 -12.94 -7.97
CA ASP A 90 -7.64 -14.05 -8.65
C ASP A 90 -8.31 -13.64 -9.98
N THR A 91 -8.71 -12.38 -10.13
CA THR A 91 -9.60 -11.95 -11.22
C THR A 91 -9.02 -10.91 -12.17
N ALA A 92 -7.92 -10.26 -11.81
CA ALA A 92 -7.26 -9.32 -12.71
C ALA A 92 -6.74 -10.07 -13.94
N ALA A 93 -6.92 -9.45 -15.11
CA ALA A 93 -6.35 -9.97 -16.34
C ALA A 93 -4.81 -9.93 -16.26
N GLU A 94 -4.27 -8.90 -15.60
CA GLU A 94 -2.85 -8.82 -15.30
C GLU A 94 -2.54 -8.17 -13.96
N LYS A 95 -1.37 -8.53 -13.44
CA LYS A 95 -0.80 -8.00 -12.20
C LYS A 95 0.67 -7.63 -12.43
N ILE A 96 1.03 -6.40 -12.10
CA ILE A 96 2.38 -5.86 -12.33
C ILE A 96 2.87 -5.21 -11.03
N ASP A 97 3.95 -5.71 -10.46
CA ASP A 97 4.62 -5.01 -9.37
C ASP A 97 5.39 -3.81 -9.96
N ILE A 98 5.04 -2.60 -9.51
CA ILE A 98 5.55 -1.34 -10.07
C ILE A 98 6.72 -0.79 -9.25
N SER A 99 7.75 -0.35 -9.95
CA SER A 99 8.94 0.32 -9.45
C SER A 99 9.22 1.57 -10.30
N LYS A 100 10.22 2.36 -9.92
CA LYS A 100 10.62 3.53 -10.72
C LYS A 100 11.00 3.14 -12.15
N GLU A 101 11.65 1.99 -12.32
CA GLU A 101 12.24 1.53 -13.56
C GLU A 101 11.16 1.08 -14.56
N ASN A 102 10.06 0.49 -14.08
CA ASN A 102 9.06 -0.14 -14.94
C ASN A 102 7.72 0.63 -15.01
N PHE A 103 7.47 1.63 -14.16
CA PHE A 103 6.14 2.24 -14.06
C PHE A 103 5.67 2.88 -15.36
N GLY A 104 6.59 3.49 -16.13
CA GLY A 104 6.27 4.04 -17.44
C GLY A 104 5.81 2.99 -18.46
N GLU A 105 6.41 1.80 -18.44
CA GLU A 105 6.00 0.69 -19.32
C GLU A 105 4.70 0.05 -18.84
N ALA A 106 4.54 -0.11 -17.52
CA ALA A 106 3.29 -0.59 -16.92
C ALA A 106 2.11 0.32 -17.31
N LEU A 107 2.29 1.64 -17.26
CA LEU A 107 1.27 2.61 -17.69
C LEU A 107 0.94 2.53 -19.18
N LYS A 108 1.95 2.33 -20.05
CA LYS A 108 1.71 2.11 -21.49
C LYS A 108 0.90 0.84 -21.72
N LYS A 109 1.20 -0.24 -21.01
CA LYS A 109 0.44 -1.49 -21.10
C LYS A 109 -0.99 -1.32 -20.58
N ALA A 110 -1.16 -0.54 -19.52
CA ALA A 110 -2.46 -0.30 -18.90
C ALA A 110 -3.47 0.39 -19.82
N THR A 111 -3.03 1.05 -20.91
CA THR A 111 -3.95 1.68 -21.87
C THR A 111 -4.82 0.69 -22.65
N ASP A 112 -4.41 -0.58 -22.69
CA ASP A 112 -5.16 -1.65 -23.36
C ASP A 112 -6.28 -2.23 -22.48
N PHE A 113 -6.42 -1.75 -21.25
CA PHE A 113 -7.35 -2.26 -20.24
C PHE A 113 -8.38 -1.22 -19.85
N LYS A 114 -9.57 -1.69 -19.47
CA LYS A 114 -10.71 -0.83 -19.12
C LYS A 114 -10.59 -0.23 -17.72
N TYR A 115 -10.04 -1.00 -16.78
CA TYR A 115 -9.88 -0.55 -15.41
C TYR A 115 -8.46 -0.76 -14.92
N ILE A 116 -7.91 0.28 -14.32
CA ILE A 116 -6.53 0.34 -13.84
C ILE A 116 -6.58 0.70 -12.36
N PHE A 117 -6.08 -0.20 -11.53
CA PHE A 117 -5.94 0.02 -10.09
C PHE A 117 -4.49 -0.13 -9.68
N ILE A 118 -4.06 0.66 -8.68
CA ILE A 118 -2.76 0.50 -8.04
C ILE A 118 -2.98 0.43 -6.54
N THR A 119 -2.40 -0.56 -5.88
CA THR A 119 -2.35 -0.63 -4.42
C THR A 119 -0.94 -0.39 -3.91
N VAL A 120 -0.81 0.26 -2.74
CA VAL A 120 0.43 0.31 -1.96
C VAL A 120 0.19 -0.47 -0.68
N GLU A 121 0.89 -1.60 -0.55
CA GLU A 121 0.66 -2.59 0.50
C GLU A 121 -0.85 -2.78 0.73
N ASN A 122 -1.31 -2.85 1.98
CA ASN A 122 -2.74 -2.95 2.31
C ASN A 122 -3.38 -1.60 2.70
N HIS A 123 -2.68 -0.48 2.51
CA HIS A 123 -3.09 0.81 3.08
C HIS A 123 -3.48 1.87 2.05
N THR A 124 -3.17 1.69 0.77
CA THR A 124 -3.57 2.63 -0.29
C THR A 124 -4.12 1.87 -1.48
N VAL A 125 -5.20 2.39 -2.06
CA VAL A 125 -5.71 1.95 -3.38
C VAL A 125 -6.07 3.18 -4.19
N VAL A 126 -5.69 3.20 -5.46
CA VAL A 126 -6.09 4.23 -6.42
C VAL A 126 -6.61 3.62 -7.70
N LYS A 127 -7.57 4.31 -8.33
CA LYS A 127 -8.08 4.06 -9.66
C LYS A 127 -7.57 5.14 -10.61
N ILE A 128 -7.13 4.73 -11.79
CA ILE A 128 -6.77 5.64 -12.88
C ILE A 128 -7.84 5.49 -13.97
N ASP A 129 -8.55 6.57 -14.26
CA ASP A 129 -9.57 6.60 -15.32
C ASP A 129 -8.99 7.02 -16.67
N ASP A 130 -7.89 7.79 -16.68
CA ASP A 130 -7.25 8.29 -17.90
C ASP A 130 -5.74 8.41 -17.71
N VAL A 131 -4.98 7.52 -18.38
CA VAL A 131 -3.51 7.51 -18.36
C VAL A 131 -2.92 8.77 -19.02
N SER A 132 -3.64 9.38 -19.96
CA SER A 132 -3.18 10.57 -20.70
C SER A 132 -3.27 11.86 -19.89
N LYS A 133 -4.18 11.91 -18.90
CA LYS A 133 -4.28 13.02 -17.94
C LYS A 133 -3.16 12.91 -16.89
N CYS A 134 -1.92 13.17 -17.30
CA CYS A 134 -0.74 12.94 -16.47
C CYS A 134 0.14 14.18 -16.28
N LYS A 135 1.02 14.12 -15.28
CA LYS A 135 2.10 15.11 -15.06
C LYS A 135 3.46 14.41 -14.98
N PRO A 136 4.54 15.01 -15.54
CA PRO A 136 5.89 14.49 -15.37
C PRO A 136 6.28 14.39 -13.90
N SER A 137 6.87 13.27 -13.50
CA SER A 137 7.42 13.06 -12.16
C SER A 137 8.89 12.67 -12.26
N GLY A 138 9.78 13.50 -11.68
CA GLY A 138 11.21 13.19 -11.61
C GLY A 138 11.50 11.97 -10.73
N SER A 139 10.73 11.78 -9.66
CA SER A 139 10.88 10.64 -8.76
C SER A 139 10.53 9.31 -9.42
N TRP A 140 9.43 9.28 -10.19
CA TRP A 140 8.96 8.09 -10.91
C TRP A 140 9.54 7.94 -12.32
N ALA A 141 10.34 8.91 -12.78
CA ALA A 141 10.96 8.95 -14.11
C ALA A 141 9.97 8.75 -15.29
N THR A 142 8.70 9.11 -15.11
CA THR A 142 7.65 8.97 -16.11
C THR A 142 6.55 10.02 -15.92
N CYS A 143 5.62 10.12 -16.86
CA CYS A 143 4.38 10.85 -16.67
C CYS A 143 3.44 10.03 -15.79
N VAL A 144 3.02 10.60 -14.66
CA VAL A 144 2.17 9.91 -13.68
C VAL A 144 0.73 10.44 -13.81
N PRO A 145 -0.27 9.56 -14.01
CA PRO A 145 -1.65 9.99 -14.26
C PRO A 145 -2.34 10.54 -13.02
N TYR A 146 -3.40 11.31 -13.26
CA TYR A 146 -4.37 11.68 -12.25
C TYR A 146 -5.14 10.45 -11.78
N ALA A 147 -5.38 10.36 -10.48
CA ALA A 147 -6.02 9.22 -9.85
C ALA A 147 -6.93 9.66 -8.72
N GLN A 148 -7.89 8.78 -8.41
CA GLN A 148 -8.75 8.90 -7.24
C GLN A 148 -8.63 7.64 -6.41
N GLY A 149 -8.80 7.73 -5.09
CA GLY A 149 -8.63 6.56 -4.26
C GLY A 149 -8.72 6.82 -2.78
N TYR A 150 -8.19 5.88 -1.99
CA TYR A 150 -8.26 5.91 -0.55
C TYR A 150 -6.91 5.58 0.09
N ILE A 151 -6.64 6.23 1.21
CA ILE A 151 -5.55 5.89 2.13
C ILE A 151 -6.15 5.52 3.49
N LYS A 152 -5.81 4.35 4.00
CA LYS A 152 -6.18 3.85 5.33
C LYS A 152 -5.27 4.48 6.39
N LYS A 153 -5.82 5.36 7.23
CA LYS A 153 -5.15 5.96 8.41
C LYS A 153 -6.04 5.84 9.64
N GLY A 154 -6.39 4.60 9.98
CA GLY A 154 -7.52 4.28 10.87
C GLY A 154 -8.80 4.19 10.05
N ASP A 155 -9.30 5.34 9.61
CA ASP A 155 -10.41 5.45 8.66
C ASP A 155 -9.92 5.46 7.19
N MET A 156 -10.85 5.19 6.27
CA MET A 156 -10.62 5.30 4.82
C MET A 156 -10.74 6.77 4.39
N ILE A 157 -9.61 7.39 4.06
CA ILE A 157 -9.57 8.81 3.65
C ILE A 157 -9.52 8.89 2.12
N TYR A 158 -10.56 9.47 1.52
CA TYR A 158 -10.61 9.69 0.08
C TYR A 158 -9.59 10.73 -0.38
N GLN A 159 -9.00 10.52 -1.55
CA GLN A 159 -7.99 11.37 -2.19
C GLN A 159 -8.27 11.47 -3.69
N GLU A 160 -8.01 12.63 -4.29
CA GLU A 160 -8.00 12.84 -5.75
C GLU A 160 -6.85 13.76 -6.13
N ASP A 161 -5.82 13.20 -6.76
CA ASP A 161 -4.61 13.92 -7.17
C ASP A 161 -3.81 13.09 -8.19
N TYR A 162 -2.68 13.58 -8.66
CA TYR A 162 -1.72 12.77 -9.40
C TYR A 162 -1.23 11.60 -8.55
N ALA A 163 -1.19 10.41 -9.15
CA ALA A 163 -1.03 9.15 -8.40
C ALA A 163 0.21 9.16 -7.51
N ASN A 164 1.32 9.79 -7.92
CA ASN A 164 2.54 9.89 -7.12
C ASN A 164 2.35 10.63 -5.77
N ASN A 165 1.36 11.53 -5.67
CA ASN A 165 1.05 12.21 -4.42
C ASN A 165 0.23 11.32 -3.46
N ILE A 166 -0.39 10.25 -3.98
CA ILE A 166 -1.23 9.31 -3.21
C ILE A 166 -0.45 8.02 -2.90
N ILE A 167 0.27 7.46 -3.88
CA ILE A 167 1.05 6.22 -3.77
C ILE A 167 2.50 6.43 -3.28
N GLY A 168 2.88 7.70 -3.08
CA GLY A 168 4.18 8.11 -2.56
C GLY A 168 5.33 8.03 -3.57
N LEU A 169 6.55 8.12 -3.04
CA LEU A 169 7.79 8.00 -3.80
C LEU A 169 8.15 6.52 -4.03
N PRO A 170 8.86 6.17 -5.11
CA PRO A 170 9.43 4.83 -5.26
C PRO A 170 10.37 4.53 -4.09
N ASN A 171 10.10 3.44 -3.39
CA ASN A 171 10.85 2.94 -2.24
C ASN A 171 10.57 1.43 -2.10
N ASP A 172 11.01 0.83 -0.99
CA ASP A 172 10.87 -0.62 -0.75
C ASP A 172 9.44 -1.10 -0.46
N GLN A 173 8.45 -0.18 -0.42
CA GLN A 173 7.05 -0.58 -0.27
C GLN A 173 6.54 -1.27 -1.54
N LYS A 174 5.84 -2.38 -1.34
CA LYS A 174 5.22 -3.11 -2.45
C LYS A 174 4.10 -2.29 -3.06
N ARG A 175 4.19 -2.08 -4.37
CA ARG A 175 3.16 -1.43 -5.18
C ARG A 175 2.79 -2.35 -6.31
N THR A 176 1.50 -2.58 -6.47
CA THR A 176 1.00 -3.55 -7.44
C THR A 176 -0.10 -2.90 -8.25
N MET A 177 0.06 -2.91 -9.57
CA MET A 177 -0.94 -2.51 -10.55
C MET A 177 -1.77 -3.72 -10.95
N TYR A 178 -3.09 -3.58 -10.89
CA TYR A 178 -4.08 -4.57 -11.30
C TYR A 178 -4.85 -4.04 -12.52
N LEU A 179 -4.92 -4.85 -13.56
CA LEU A 179 -5.53 -4.50 -14.85
C LEU A 179 -6.73 -5.40 -15.14
N PHE A 180 -7.86 -4.80 -15.53
CA PHE A 180 -9.11 -5.52 -15.79
C PHE A 180 -9.77 -5.06 -17.11
N ASN A 181 -10.53 -5.98 -17.71
CA ASN A 181 -11.34 -5.74 -18.91
C ASN A 181 -12.82 -5.43 -18.57
#